data_AF-A0A537TV68-F1
#
_entry.id   AF-A0A537TV68-F1
#
_cell.length_a   1.000
_cell.length_b   1.000
_cell.length_c   1.000
_cell.angle_alpha   90.00
_cell.angle_beta   90.00
_cell.angle_gamma   90.00
#
_symmetry.space_group_name_H-M   'P 1'
#
loop_
_entity.id
_entity.type
_entity.pdbx_description
1 polymer ?
#
loop_
_entity_poly.entity_id
_entity_poly.type
_entity_poly.pdbx_seq_one_letter_code
_entity_poly.pdbx_strand_id
1 'polypeptide(L)'
;MDALPEFALLRATTLDEVVKARASHPESRLLGGGTDLIVNIRRGIVAPPVLIDVNHVEELRTVRADARTLEIGAAVKLAELAAHEEVMRHYPVVAQAAGFIAGPTHRNMGTLGGNLCLDTRCLYYNQSEWWRGANNHCLKTTGDVCHVAPKSRGICFATFSGDLAPALLTLNAEVDLAGPGGRRTIALESLYVGYARQDRPITEREGDGKHYLSLRPGEFVTAVRARNTAGLRSAYDKIRIRRSIEYPVTGVAVALRREHNTLADLRVAFTGTNPRPVLLKGTAELCGRPLDAGVLNGLDALVRDQIMSMKTTFTPGHYRRRVAGVLARRLVTRLYAE
;
A
#
# COMPACT_ATOMS: atom_id res chain seq x y z
N MET A 1 14.17 -27.13 12.66
CA MET A 1 12.83 -26.57 12.43
C MET A 1 12.93 -25.09 12.73
N ASP A 2 12.56 -24.20 11.81
CA ASP A 2 12.53 -22.76 12.13
C ASP A 2 11.59 -22.53 13.32
N ALA A 3 12.05 -21.84 14.37
CA ALA A 3 11.23 -21.57 15.54
C ALA A 3 10.07 -20.64 15.16
N LEU A 4 8.85 -21.17 15.13
CA LEU A 4 7.62 -20.39 15.11
C LEU A 4 7.02 -20.43 16.52
N PRO A 5 6.38 -19.34 16.99
CA PRO A 5 5.57 -19.42 18.19
C PRO A 5 4.44 -20.42 17.99
N GLU A 6 3.94 -20.99 19.08
CA GLU A 6 2.72 -21.78 19.04
C GLU A 6 1.52 -20.89 18.66
N PHE A 7 0.73 -21.32 17.68
CA PHE A 7 -0.50 -20.65 17.28
C PHE A 7 -1.54 -21.67 16.81
N ALA A 8 -2.82 -21.36 17.02
CA ALA A 8 -3.91 -22.08 16.39
C ALA A 8 -4.14 -21.57 14.96
N LEU A 9 -4.44 -22.46 14.02
CA LEU A 9 -4.84 -22.10 12.65
C LEU A 9 -6.32 -22.40 12.46
N LEU A 10 -7.12 -21.34 12.28
CA LEU A 10 -8.53 -21.44 11.90
C LEU A 10 -8.64 -21.28 10.38
N ARG A 11 -9.37 -22.16 9.71
CA ARG A 11 -9.62 -22.08 8.27
C ARG A 11 -11.06 -21.70 8.02
N ALA A 12 -11.28 -20.43 7.71
CA ALA A 12 -12.62 -19.93 7.42
C ALA A 12 -12.99 -20.18 5.96
N THR A 13 -14.26 -20.51 5.76
CA THR A 13 -14.87 -20.76 4.44
C THR A 13 -15.96 -19.74 4.10
N THR A 14 -16.41 -18.95 5.09
CA THR A 14 -17.39 -17.87 4.90
C THR A 14 -16.95 -16.58 5.58
N LEU A 15 -17.48 -15.44 5.13
CA LEU A 15 -17.23 -14.15 5.78
C LEU A 15 -17.69 -14.14 7.25
N ASP A 16 -18.81 -14.80 7.56
CA ASP A 16 -19.37 -14.82 8.92
C ASP A 16 -18.47 -15.61 9.87
N GLU A 17 -17.83 -16.69 9.40
CA GLU A 17 -16.81 -17.41 10.16
C GLU A 17 -15.59 -16.53 10.45
N VAL A 18 -15.13 -15.72 9.49
CA VAL A 18 -14.03 -14.77 9.71
C VAL A 18 -14.42 -13.72 10.75
N VAL A 19 -15.62 -13.13 10.63
CA VAL A 19 -16.12 -12.13 11.59
C VAL A 19 -16.22 -12.73 13.00
N LYS A 20 -16.80 -13.92 13.13
CA LYS A 20 -16.91 -14.62 14.42
C LYS A 20 -15.54 -14.93 15.01
N ALA A 21 -14.61 -15.45 14.22
CA ALA A 21 -13.25 -15.75 14.67
C ALA A 21 -12.49 -14.48 15.08
N ARG A 22 -12.64 -13.37 14.35
CA ARG A 22 -12.07 -12.07 14.72
C ARG A 22 -12.66 -11.51 16.01
N ALA A 23 -13.94 -11.72 16.26
CA ALA A 23 -14.61 -11.33 17.51
C ALA A 23 -14.13 -12.17 18.71
N SER A 24 -14.05 -13.50 18.54
CA SER A 24 -13.63 -14.43 19.60
C SER A 24 -12.13 -14.37 19.91
N HIS A 25 -11.30 -13.93 18.95
CA HIS A 25 -9.86 -13.83 19.11
C HIS A 25 -9.36 -12.44 18.66
N PRO A 26 -9.46 -11.40 19.51
CA PRO A 26 -9.08 -10.02 19.15
C PRO A 26 -7.63 -9.89 18.65
N GLU A 27 -6.70 -10.63 19.28
CA GLU A 27 -5.27 -10.66 18.94
C GLU A 27 -4.93 -11.51 17.70
N SER A 28 -5.92 -12.14 17.08
CA SER A 28 -5.69 -12.94 15.87
C SER A 28 -5.20 -12.10 14.69
N ARG A 29 -4.57 -12.76 13.72
CA ARG A 29 -4.16 -12.14 12.45
C ARG A 29 -4.77 -12.93 11.29
N LEU A 30 -5.23 -12.20 10.28
CA LEU A 30 -5.69 -12.83 9.05
C LEU A 30 -4.49 -13.28 8.21
N LEU A 31 -4.61 -14.48 7.65
CA LEU A 31 -3.64 -15.09 6.76
C LEU A 31 -4.21 -15.13 5.35
N GLY A 32 -3.77 -14.18 4.51
CA GLY A 32 -3.91 -14.27 3.06
C GLY A 32 -2.82 -15.17 2.48
N GLY A 33 -1.94 -14.63 1.65
CA GLY A 33 -0.81 -15.40 1.08
C GLY A 33 0.35 -15.73 2.03
N GLY A 34 0.39 -15.13 3.22
CA GLY A 34 1.48 -15.30 4.19
C GLY A 34 2.84 -14.70 3.82
N THR A 35 2.99 -14.13 2.61
CA THR A 35 4.27 -13.69 2.05
C THR A 35 4.94 -12.52 2.79
N ASP A 36 4.21 -11.78 3.62
CA ASP A 36 4.75 -10.75 4.53
C ASP A 36 4.60 -11.19 5.99
N LEU A 37 3.39 -11.60 6.40
CA LEU A 37 3.09 -11.98 7.79
C LEU A 37 3.95 -13.14 8.30
N ILE A 38 4.06 -14.26 7.57
CA ILE A 38 4.82 -15.42 8.04
C ILE A 38 6.31 -15.08 8.16
N VAL A 39 6.83 -14.22 7.28
CA VAL A 39 8.22 -13.72 7.37
C VAL A 39 8.42 -12.90 8.64
N ASN A 40 7.45 -12.05 9.01
CA ASN A 40 7.51 -11.27 10.24
C ASN A 40 7.38 -12.16 11.49
N ILE A 41 6.55 -13.22 11.46
CA ILE A 41 6.46 -14.21 12.55
C ILE A 41 7.80 -14.92 12.74
N ARG A 42 8.41 -15.43 11.66
CA ARG A 42 9.73 -16.08 11.70
C ARG A 42 10.85 -15.19 12.22
N ARG A 43 10.70 -13.87 12.07
CA ARG A 43 11.65 -12.88 12.61
C ARG A 43 11.41 -12.56 14.09
N GLY A 44 10.34 -13.07 14.70
CA GLY A 44 9.92 -12.72 16.07
C GLY A 44 9.28 -11.32 16.17
N ILE A 45 8.84 -10.75 15.06
CA ILE A 45 8.29 -9.38 15.02
C ILE A 45 6.86 -9.35 15.55
N VAL A 46 6.09 -10.42 15.26
CA VAL A 46 4.73 -10.63 15.76
C VAL A 46 4.60 -12.10 16.13
N ALA A 47 3.82 -12.39 17.18
CA ALA A 47 3.53 -13.74 17.65
C ALA A 47 2.03 -13.87 17.93
N PRO A 48 1.17 -13.88 16.90
CA PRO A 48 -0.28 -13.98 17.10
C PRO A 48 -0.63 -15.37 17.63
N PRO A 49 -1.50 -15.49 18.65
CA PRO A 49 -1.91 -16.79 19.19
C PRO A 49 -2.84 -17.56 18.23
N VAL A 50 -3.49 -16.85 17.30
CA VAL A 50 -4.41 -17.41 16.31
C VAL A 50 -4.18 -16.78 14.94
N LEU A 51 -4.04 -17.62 13.92
CA LEU A 51 -4.10 -17.24 12.52
C LEU A 51 -5.43 -17.67 11.92
N ILE A 52 -6.09 -16.79 11.18
CA ILE A 52 -7.33 -17.09 10.46
C ILE A 52 -7.03 -17.06 8.97
N ASP A 53 -6.97 -18.23 8.36
CA ASP A 53 -6.83 -18.40 6.91
C ASP A 53 -8.14 -18.03 6.21
N VAL A 54 -8.04 -17.09 5.26
CA VAL A 54 -9.16 -16.55 4.49
C VAL A 54 -9.13 -16.95 3.01
N ASN A 55 -8.20 -17.83 2.60
CA ASN A 55 -8.03 -18.22 1.20
C ASN A 55 -9.17 -19.10 0.66
N HIS A 56 -10.04 -19.61 1.53
CA HIS A 56 -11.18 -20.48 1.18
C HIS A 56 -12.53 -19.77 1.28
N VAL A 57 -12.55 -18.46 1.51
CA VAL A 57 -13.77 -17.65 1.50
C VAL A 57 -14.03 -17.17 0.07
N GLU A 58 -14.99 -17.78 -0.62
CA GLU A 58 -15.25 -17.53 -2.04
C GLU A 58 -15.64 -16.07 -2.33
N GLU A 59 -16.36 -15.42 -1.41
CA GLU A 59 -16.75 -14.01 -1.52
C GLU A 59 -15.55 -13.06 -1.57
N LEU A 60 -14.39 -13.48 -1.07
CA LEU A 60 -13.16 -12.69 -1.08
C LEU A 60 -12.32 -12.90 -2.35
N ARG A 61 -12.72 -13.81 -3.25
CA ARG A 61 -11.91 -14.26 -4.39
C ARG A 61 -12.46 -13.81 -5.74
N THR A 62 -13.40 -12.86 -5.73
CA THR A 62 -14.05 -12.37 -6.95
C THR A 62 -13.25 -11.26 -7.61
N VAL A 63 -13.16 -11.29 -8.94
CA VAL A 63 -12.77 -10.14 -9.76
C VAL A 63 -13.92 -9.86 -10.72
N ARG A 64 -14.43 -8.64 -10.69
CA ARG A 64 -15.40 -8.13 -11.67
C ARG A 64 -14.84 -6.84 -12.23
N ALA A 65 -14.57 -6.84 -13.52
CA ALA A 65 -14.02 -5.68 -14.20
C ALA A 65 -14.68 -5.55 -15.58
N ASP A 66 -15.03 -4.31 -15.93
CA ASP A 66 -15.45 -3.91 -17.27
C ASP A 66 -14.93 -2.49 -17.56
N ALA A 67 -15.39 -1.88 -18.64
CA ALA A 67 -14.97 -0.53 -19.02
C ALA A 67 -15.37 0.58 -18.02
N ARG A 68 -16.25 0.32 -17.06
CA ARG A 68 -16.89 1.30 -16.15
C ARG A 68 -16.66 0.98 -14.68
N THR A 69 -16.64 -0.29 -14.29
CA THR A 69 -16.60 -0.74 -12.90
C THR A 69 -15.50 -1.77 -12.65
N LEU A 70 -14.88 -1.66 -11.47
CA LEU A 70 -13.90 -2.58 -10.95
C LEU A 70 -14.32 -2.97 -9.53
N GLU A 71 -14.35 -4.27 -9.26
CA GLU A 71 -14.46 -4.86 -7.93
C GLU A 71 -13.43 -5.99 -7.83
N ILE A 72 -12.61 -5.96 -6.79
CA ILE A 72 -11.59 -6.98 -6.53
C ILE A 72 -11.71 -7.41 -5.06
N GLY A 73 -11.96 -8.69 -4.84
CA GLY A 73 -11.99 -9.30 -3.52
C GLY A 73 -10.61 -9.34 -2.84
N ALA A 74 -10.60 -9.30 -1.51
CA ALA A 74 -9.37 -9.18 -0.72
C ALA A 74 -8.43 -10.40 -0.84
N ALA A 75 -8.95 -11.58 -1.14
CA ALA A 75 -8.19 -12.83 -1.28
C ALA A 75 -7.79 -13.14 -2.74
N VAL A 76 -8.18 -12.31 -3.71
CA VAL A 76 -7.73 -12.41 -5.12
C VAL A 76 -6.22 -12.40 -5.19
N LYS A 77 -5.65 -13.32 -5.99
CA LYS A 77 -4.20 -13.47 -6.12
C LYS A 77 -3.60 -12.35 -6.96
N LEU A 78 -2.40 -11.92 -6.60
CA LEU A 78 -1.70 -10.86 -7.35
C LEU A 78 -1.35 -11.31 -8.77
N ALA A 79 -1.06 -12.60 -8.98
CA ALA A 79 -0.78 -13.15 -10.30
C ALA A 79 -2.03 -13.13 -11.20
N GLU A 80 -3.19 -13.49 -10.64
CA GLU A 80 -4.49 -13.41 -11.31
C GLU A 80 -4.80 -11.97 -11.70
N LEU A 81 -4.69 -11.03 -10.75
CA LEU A 81 -4.95 -9.61 -11.00
C LEU A 81 -4.02 -9.01 -12.07
N ALA A 82 -2.76 -9.45 -12.12
CA ALA A 82 -1.79 -8.99 -13.13
C ALA A 82 -2.08 -9.51 -14.54
N ALA A 83 -2.79 -10.64 -14.66
CA ALA A 83 -3.08 -11.32 -15.92
C ALA A 83 -4.56 -11.26 -16.33
N HIS A 84 -5.43 -10.66 -15.51
CA HIS A 84 -6.86 -10.57 -15.79
C HIS A 84 -7.13 -9.63 -16.97
N GLU A 85 -7.75 -10.14 -18.04
CA GLU A 85 -7.91 -9.46 -19.32
C GLU A 85 -8.59 -8.08 -19.19
N GLU A 86 -9.76 -8.03 -18.54
CA GLU A 86 -10.49 -6.78 -18.36
C GLU A 86 -9.74 -5.77 -17.47
N VAL A 87 -8.95 -6.24 -16.49
CA VAL A 87 -8.12 -5.36 -15.64
C VAL A 87 -6.95 -4.81 -16.46
N MET A 88 -6.27 -5.63 -17.26
CA MET A 88 -5.21 -5.15 -18.16
C MET A 88 -5.73 -4.13 -19.16
N ARG A 89 -6.94 -4.35 -19.69
CA ARG A 89 -7.55 -3.50 -20.71
C ARG A 89 -8.06 -2.17 -20.15
N HIS A 90 -8.78 -2.19 -19.03
CA HIS A 90 -9.51 -1.03 -18.52
C HIS A 90 -8.84 -0.37 -17.32
N TYR A 91 -7.99 -1.10 -16.60
CA TYR A 91 -7.30 -0.64 -15.39
C TYR A 91 -5.80 -0.99 -15.40
N PRO A 92 -5.06 -0.64 -16.47
CA PRO A 92 -3.67 -1.07 -16.65
C PRO A 92 -2.76 -0.70 -15.47
N VAL A 93 -3.02 0.42 -14.79
CA VAL A 93 -2.29 0.81 -13.56
C VAL A 93 -2.35 -0.26 -12.45
N VAL A 94 -3.48 -0.96 -12.32
CA VAL A 94 -3.68 -2.03 -11.33
C VAL A 94 -2.93 -3.29 -11.75
N ALA A 95 -3.10 -3.72 -13.01
CA ALA A 95 -2.41 -4.90 -13.53
C ALA A 95 -0.88 -4.74 -13.49
N GLN A 96 -0.37 -3.57 -13.87
CA GLN A 96 1.07 -3.23 -13.82
C GLN A 96 1.59 -3.24 -12.38
N ALA A 97 0.89 -2.60 -11.44
CA ALA A 97 1.25 -2.63 -10.03
C ALA A 97 1.30 -4.06 -9.48
N ALA A 98 0.27 -4.87 -9.78
CA ALA A 98 0.22 -6.28 -9.39
C ALA A 98 1.42 -7.07 -9.96
N GLY A 99 1.73 -6.88 -11.25
CA GLY A 99 2.84 -7.54 -11.94
C GLY A 99 4.23 -7.18 -11.40
N PHE A 100 4.38 -5.99 -10.81
CA PHE A 100 5.66 -5.52 -10.25
C PHE A 100 5.91 -5.93 -8.80
N ILE A 101 4.92 -6.53 -8.12
CA ILE A 101 5.09 -7.01 -6.75
C ILE A 101 5.98 -8.25 -6.73
N ALA A 102 7.04 -8.18 -5.93
CA ALA A 102 7.93 -9.29 -5.58
C ALA A 102 8.35 -10.17 -6.80
N GLY A 103 8.40 -11.49 -6.61
CA GLY A 103 8.63 -12.48 -7.69
C GLY A 103 7.37 -13.28 -8.03
N PRO A 104 7.36 -14.04 -9.14
CA PRO A 104 6.19 -14.80 -9.60
C PRO A 104 5.57 -15.71 -8.53
N THR A 105 6.38 -16.50 -7.81
CA THR A 105 5.92 -17.38 -6.73
C THR A 105 5.22 -16.61 -5.60
N HIS A 106 5.71 -15.41 -5.29
CA HIS A 106 5.08 -14.56 -4.29
C HIS A 106 3.72 -14.05 -4.79
N ARG A 107 3.57 -13.76 -6.09
CA ARG A 107 2.31 -13.29 -6.66
C ARG A 107 1.24 -14.39 -6.74
N ASN A 108 1.64 -15.64 -6.88
CA ASN A 108 0.73 -16.79 -6.81
C ASN A 108 0.13 -16.98 -5.41
N MET A 109 0.85 -16.55 -4.37
CA MET A 109 0.39 -16.66 -2.98
C MET A 109 -0.26 -15.38 -2.48
N GLY A 110 0.40 -14.25 -2.71
CA GLY A 110 0.01 -12.93 -2.25
C GLY A 110 -1.36 -12.54 -2.75
N THR A 111 -2.05 -11.75 -1.94
CA THR A 111 -3.46 -11.37 -2.12
C THR A 111 -3.62 -9.86 -2.17
N LEU A 112 -4.68 -9.34 -2.80
CA LEU A 112 -5.02 -7.91 -2.81
C LEU A 112 -5.01 -7.31 -1.39
N GLY A 113 -5.84 -7.83 -0.48
CA GLY A 113 -5.98 -7.32 0.88
C GLY A 113 -4.67 -7.40 1.67
N GLY A 114 -3.95 -8.51 1.53
CA GLY A 114 -2.60 -8.66 2.08
C GLY A 114 -1.60 -7.61 1.57
N ASN A 115 -1.70 -7.13 0.34
CA ASN A 115 -0.85 -6.05 -0.17
C ASN A 115 -1.29 -4.67 0.36
N LEU A 116 -2.59 -4.39 0.42
CA LEU A 116 -3.09 -3.13 0.97
C LEU A 116 -2.77 -2.99 2.46
N CYS A 117 -2.76 -4.10 3.18
CA CYS A 117 -2.49 -4.17 4.62
C CYS A 117 -1.08 -4.68 4.96
N LEU A 118 -0.14 -4.68 4.02
CA LEU A 118 1.23 -5.13 4.29
C LEU A 118 1.93 -4.19 5.27
N ASP A 119 2.83 -4.73 6.10
CA ASP A 119 3.44 -3.93 7.16
C ASP A 119 4.51 -2.95 6.66
N THR A 120 4.60 -1.80 7.32
CA THR A 120 5.61 -0.80 7.01
C THR A 120 7.01 -1.34 7.28
N ARG A 121 8.00 -0.78 6.57
CA ARG A 121 9.36 -1.32 6.52
C ARG A 121 10.39 -0.35 7.05
N CYS A 122 11.35 -0.88 7.79
CA CYS A 122 12.49 -0.13 8.31
C CYS A 122 13.70 -1.04 8.53
N LEU A 123 14.91 -0.52 8.28
CA LEU A 123 16.18 -1.20 8.54
C LEU A 123 16.33 -1.70 9.98
N TYR A 124 15.73 -1.00 10.95
CA TYR A 124 15.77 -1.35 12.38
C TYR A 124 14.63 -2.29 12.81
N TYR A 125 13.65 -2.50 11.93
CA TYR A 125 12.44 -3.27 12.23
C TYR A 125 12.47 -4.66 11.61
N ASN A 126 12.78 -4.75 10.31
CA ASN A 126 12.72 -6.02 9.58
C ASN A 126 14.00 -6.86 9.75
N GLN A 127 14.40 -7.08 11.00
CA GLN A 127 15.59 -7.82 11.43
C GLN A 127 15.19 -9.00 12.33
N SER A 128 16.14 -9.91 12.59
CA SER A 128 15.92 -11.01 13.54
C SER A 128 15.66 -10.49 14.97
N GLU A 129 15.05 -11.34 15.79
CA GLU A 129 14.86 -11.06 17.22
C GLU A 129 16.18 -10.75 17.93
N TRP A 130 17.22 -11.57 17.73
CA TRP A 130 18.55 -11.32 18.30
C TRP A 130 19.09 -9.93 17.94
N TRP A 131 19.00 -9.53 16.67
CA TRP A 131 19.50 -8.23 16.23
C TRP A 131 18.71 -7.08 16.86
N ARG A 132 17.38 -7.22 16.93
CA ARG A 132 16.51 -6.21 17.54
C ARG A 132 16.77 -6.11 19.04
N GLY A 133 16.90 -7.23 19.75
CA GLY A 133 17.23 -7.28 21.17
C GLY A 133 18.57 -6.62 21.49
N ALA A 134 19.61 -6.91 20.69
CA ALA A 134 20.93 -6.28 20.84
C ALA A 134 20.90 -4.75 20.61
N ASN A 135 19.90 -4.25 19.89
CA ASN A 135 19.70 -2.83 19.60
C ASN A 135 18.58 -2.19 20.46
N ASN A 136 18.23 -2.80 21.60
CA ASN A 136 17.16 -2.36 22.51
C ASN A 136 15.80 -2.13 21.82
N HIS A 137 15.53 -2.90 20.77
CA HIS A 137 14.33 -2.78 19.93
C HIS A 137 14.13 -1.36 19.38
N CYS A 138 12.95 -1.07 18.84
CA CYS A 138 12.60 0.29 18.40
C CYS A 138 11.15 0.61 18.78
N LEU A 139 10.79 1.89 18.66
CA LEU A 139 9.46 2.43 18.94
C LEU A 139 8.29 1.66 18.29
N LYS A 140 8.50 1.09 17.09
CA LYS A 140 7.46 0.31 16.39
C LYS A 140 7.13 -1.01 17.11
N THR A 141 8.09 -1.53 17.87
CA THR A 141 8.01 -2.79 18.64
C THR A 141 7.88 -2.50 20.13
N THR A 142 8.74 -3.11 20.96
CA THR A 142 8.77 -3.02 22.42
C THR A 142 9.75 -1.97 22.97
N GLY A 143 10.50 -1.30 22.09
CA GLY A 143 11.38 -0.19 22.48
C GLY A 143 10.66 1.15 22.48
N ASP A 144 11.37 2.21 22.87
CA ASP A 144 10.87 3.57 23.06
C ASP A 144 11.46 4.59 22.08
N VAL A 145 12.57 4.26 21.40
CA VAL A 145 13.27 5.16 20.47
C VAL A 145 13.02 4.81 19.00
N CYS A 146 12.83 5.83 18.17
CA CYS A 146 12.89 5.73 16.71
C CYS A 146 14.33 5.93 16.23
N HIS A 147 15.05 4.84 15.90
CA HIS A 147 16.46 4.90 15.47
C HIS A 147 16.71 5.72 14.20
N VAL A 148 15.70 5.88 13.34
CA VAL A 148 15.78 6.73 12.14
C VAL A 148 15.73 8.21 12.48
N ALA A 149 15.00 8.58 13.54
CA ALA A 149 14.84 9.94 13.99
C ALA A 149 14.74 9.98 15.53
N PRO A 150 15.87 9.86 16.26
CA PRO A 150 15.84 9.73 17.73
C PRO A 150 15.26 10.95 18.44
N LYS A 151 15.33 12.14 17.80
CA LYS A 151 14.73 13.38 18.29
C LYS A 151 13.24 13.52 18.00
N SER A 152 12.64 12.53 17.32
CA SER A 152 11.20 12.54 17.09
C SER A 152 10.46 12.30 18.40
N ARG A 153 9.37 13.05 18.62
CA ARG A 153 8.55 12.96 19.83
C ARG A 153 7.62 11.76 19.77
N GLY A 154 8.20 10.56 19.70
CA GLY A 154 7.45 9.30 19.64
C GLY A 154 6.83 8.99 18.28
N ILE A 155 7.46 9.40 17.17
CA ILE A 155 6.95 9.17 15.81
C ILE A 155 7.75 8.06 15.11
N CYS A 156 7.06 7.00 14.68
CA CYS A 156 7.65 5.99 13.80
C CYS A 156 7.65 6.46 12.35
N PHE A 157 8.80 6.35 11.67
CA PHE A 157 8.93 6.73 10.25
C PHE A 157 8.97 5.53 9.29
N ALA A 158 8.70 4.31 9.76
CA ALA A 158 8.70 3.12 8.92
C ALA A 158 7.85 3.33 7.66
N THR A 159 8.38 2.95 6.50
CA THR A 159 7.84 3.33 5.19
C THR A 159 6.84 2.30 4.67
N PHE A 160 5.67 2.75 4.21
CA PHE A 160 4.73 1.88 3.50
C PHE A 160 5.22 1.61 2.09
N SER A 161 5.19 0.35 1.67
CA SER A 161 5.83 -0.11 0.42
C SER A 161 4.92 -1.00 -0.44
N GLY A 162 3.60 -0.93 -0.24
CA GLY A 162 2.63 -1.64 -1.09
C GLY A 162 2.43 -0.96 -2.43
N ASP A 163 2.53 -1.74 -3.51
CA ASP A 163 2.48 -1.25 -4.89
C ASP A 163 1.05 -1.05 -5.40
N LEU A 164 0.06 -1.82 -4.93
CA LEU A 164 -1.34 -1.69 -5.37
C LEU A 164 -2.04 -0.45 -4.82
N ALA A 165 -1.65 0.00 -3.62
CA ALA A 165 -2.28 1.13 -2.97
C ALA A 165 -2.24 2.42 -3.83
N PRO A 166 -1.08 2.91 -4.32
CA PRO A 166 -1.06 4.10 -5.18
C PRO A 166 -1.85 3.90 -6.48
N ALA A 167 -1.82 2.71 -7.08
CA ALA A 167 -2.61 2.42 -8.29
C ALA A 167 -4.10 2.65 -8.05
N LEU A 168 -4.64 2.06 -6.99
CA LEU A 168 -6.06 2.18 -6.65
C LEU A 168 -6.43 3.58 -6.14
N LEU A 169 -5.52 4.29 -5.47
CA LEU A 169 -5.72 5.69 -5.10
C LEU A 169 -5.90 6.58 -6.34
N THR A 170 -5.12 6.36 -7.40
CA THR A 170 -5.32 7.13 -8.65
C THR A 170 -6.66 6.86 -9.32
N LEU A 171 -7.36 5.79 -8.96
CA LEU A 171 -8.71 5.47 -9.44
C LEU A 171 -9.83 5.98 -8.52
N ASN A 172 -9.49 6.74 -7.47
CA ASN A 172 -10.44 7.15 -6.42
C ASN A 172 -11.18 5.94 -5.82
N ALA A 173 -10.48 4.82 -5.64
CA ALA A 173 -11.10 3.60 -5.17
C ALA A 173 -11.70 3.73 -3.77
N GLU A 174 -12.70 2.93 -3.50
CA GLU A 174 -13.29 2.69 -2.19
C GLU A 174 -12.89 1.29 -1.70
N VAL A 175 -12.83 1.11 -0.39
CA VAL A 175 -12.52 -0.17 0.25
C VAL A 175 -13.67 -0.59 1.14
N ASP A 176 -14.10 -1.84 0.95
CA ASP A 176 -15.11 -2.49 1.76
C ASP A 176 -14.44 -3.19 2.94
N LEU A 177 -14.97 -2.91 4.13
CA LEU A 177 -14.50 -3.46 5.40
C LEU A 177 -15.61 -4.27 6.05
N ALA A 178 -15.23 -5.35 6.71
CA ALA A 178 -16.09 -6.12 7.60
C ALA A 178 -15.41 -6.33 8.95
N GLY A 179 -16.20 -6.52 9.99
CA GLY A 179 -15.73 -6.85 11.33
C GLY A 179 -16.89 -7.11 12.28
N PRO A 180 -16.60 -7.29 13.59
CA PRO A 180 -17.64 -7.54 14.60
C PRO A 180 -18.69 -6.42 14.70
N GLY A 181 -18.31 -5.19 14.35
CA GLY A 181 -19.21 -4.03 14.31
C GLY A 181 -20.03 -3.89 13.01
N GLY A 182 -20.03 -4.90 12.14
CA GLY A 182 -20.75 -4.89 10.86
C GLY A 182 -19.85 -4.57 9.66
N ARG A 183 -20.48 -4.17 8.55
CA ARG A 183 -19.83 -3.83 7.28
C ARG A 183 -19.85 -2.33 7.05
N ARG A 184 -18.79 -1.79 6.45
CA ARG A 184 -18.75 -0.39 6.01
C ARG A 184 -17.83 -0.22 4.80
N THR A 185 -18.10 0.82 4.02
CA THR A 185 -17.26 1.24 2.89
C THR A 185 -16.68 2.61 3.20
N ILE A 186 -15.40 2.81 2.87
CA ILE A 186 -14.72 4.10 2.97
C ILE A 186 -13.91 4.38 1.71
N ALA A 187 -13.57 5.64 1.45
CA ALA A 187 -12.56 5.96 0.45
C ALA A 187 -11.24 5.25 0.80
N LEU A 188 -10.56 4.66 -0.19
CA LEU A 188 -9.30 3.94 0.02
C LEU A 188 -8.24 4.83 0.65
N GLU A 189 -8.22 6.13 0.32
CA GLU A 189 -7.30 7.09 0.94
C GLU A 189 -7.48 7.13 2.47
N SER A 190 -8.72 7.00 2.96
CA SER A 190 -9.04 7.00 4.39
C SER A 190 -8.61 5.72 5.10
N LEU A 191 -8.27 4.65 4.38
CA LEU A 191 -7.66 3.46 4.98
C LEU A 191 -6.28 3.78 5.57
N TYR A 192 -5.55 4.71 4.95
CA TYR A 192 -4.16 4.98 5.29
C TYR A 192 -3.99 6.27 6.11
N VAL A 193 -3.70 6.07 7.40
CA VAL A 193 -3.20 7.10 8.30
C VAL A 193 -1.66 7.04 8.33
N GLY A 194 -0.98 7.93 9.04
CA GLY A 194 0.49 7.98 9.05
C GLY A 194 1.09 9.23 8.43
N TYR A 195 0.46 10.39 8.64
CA TYR A 195 0.98 11.69 8.21
C TYR A 195 1.11 12.65 9.40
N ALA A 196 1.84 12.21 10.43
CA ALA A 196 2.12 13.06 11.58
C ALA A 196 3.13 14.16 11.23
N ARG A 197 2.78 15.41 11.55
CA ARG A 197 3.75 16.51 11.60
C ARG A 197 4.69 16.30 12.80
N GLN A 198 5.95 16.66 12.61
CA GLN A 198 7.03 16.33 13.57
C GLN A 198 7.07 17.24 14.81
N ASP A 199 6.22 18.26 14.85
CA ASP A 199 6.20 19.35 15.83
C ASP A 199 5.23 19.12 17.00
N ARG A 200 4.34 18.12 16.92
CA ARG A 200 3.33 17.83 17.97
C ARG A 200 3.16 16.32 18.24
N PRO A 201 2.62 15.93 19.41
CA PRO A 201 2.27 14.54 19.71
C PRO A 201 1.24 13.98 18.71
N ILE A 202 1.36 12.69 18.38
CA ILE A 202 0.48 12.01 17.40
C ILE A 202 -0.90 11.75 18.01
N THR A 203 -1.94 11.98 17.22
CA THR A 203 -3.30 11.48 17.50
C THR A 203 -3.57 10.16 16.77
N GLU A 204 -4.50 9.35 17.28
CA GLU A 204 -4.94 8.11 16.62
C GLU A 204 -5.41 8.31 15.16
N ARG A 205 -5.92 9.51 14.84
CA ARG A 205 -6.34 9.87 13.48
C ARG A 205 -5.19 10.21 12.55
N GLU A 206 -4.10 10.76 13.08
CA GLU A 206 -2.94 11.13 12.27
C GLU A 206 -2.05 9.94 11.97
N GLY A 207 -1.93 9.00 12.92
CA GLY A 207 -1.13 7.79 12.80
C GLY A 207 0.36 8.05 12.54
N ASP A 208 1.12 6.98 12.36
CA ASP A 208 2.54 7.02 11.97
C ASP A 208 2.96 5.70 11.29
N GLY A 209 4.27 5.44 11.15
CA GLY A 209 4.76 4.18 10.61
C GLY A 209 4.43 2.95 11.47
N LYS A 210 4.04 3.09 12.74
CA LYS A 210 3.55 2.00 13.60
C LYS A 210 2.06 1.79 13.39
N HIS A 211 1.29 2.87 13.39
CA HIS A 211 -0.16 2.89 13.20
C HIS A 211 -0.52 3.59 11.90
N TYR A 212 -0.46 2.86 10.78
CA TYR A 212 -0.62 3.39 9.41
C TYR A 212 -1.97 3.01 8.75
N LEU A 213 -2.81 2.24 9.45
CA LEU A 213 -4.14 1.83 8.97
C LEU A 213 -5.24 2.32 9.92
N SER A 214 -6.38 2.75 9.37
CA SER A 214 -7.56 3.19 10.12
C SER A 214 -8.58 2.08 10.41
N LEU A 215 -8.14 0.81 10.32
CA LEU A 215 -8.96 -0.34 10.66
C LEU A 215 -9.30 -0.31 12.16
N ARG A 216 -10.59 -0.44 12.48
CA ARG A 216 -11.05 -0.60 13.86
C ARG A 216 -10.68 -2.00 14.38
N PRO A 217 -10.66 -2.22 15.71
CA PRO A 217 -10.43 -3.55 16.27
C PRO A 217 -11.34 -4.61 15.63
N GLY A 218 -10.74 -5.69 15.13
CA GLY A 218 -11.47 -6.76 14.46
C GLY A 218 -11.78 -6.53 12.98
N GLU A 219 -11.67 -5.30 12.46
CA GLU A 219 -11.96 -5.02 11.04
C GLU A 219 -10.91 -5.58 10.08
N PHE A 220 -11.35 -5.90 8.87
CA PHE A 220 -10.52 -6.36 7.78
C PHE A 220 -11.08 -5.95 6.43
N VAL A 221 -10.21 -5.89 5.43
CA VAL A 221 -10.56 -5.60 4.04
C VAL A 221 -11.25 -6.81 3.41
N THR A 222 -12.38 -6.58 2.75
CA THR A 222 -13.14 -7.60 2.03
C THR A 222 -13.09 -7.43 0.52
N ALA A 223 -13.15 -6.19 0.03
CA ALA A 223 -13.02 -5.88 -1.38
C ALA A 223 -12.53 -4.44 -1.59
N VAL A 224 -12.08 -4.14 -2.80
CA VAL A 224 -11.86 -2.78 -3.31
C VAL A 224 -12.72 -2.55 -4.53
N ARG A 225 -13.32 -1.37 -4.62
CA ARG A 225 -14.15 -0.95 -5.74
C ARG A 225 -13.61 0.33 -6.36
N ALA A 226 -13.69 0.44 -7.68
CA ALA A 226 -13.40 1.68 -8.38
C ALA A 226 -14.33 1.87 -9.58
N ARG A 227 -14.51 3.13 -9.99
CA ARG A 227 -15.19 3.47 -11.24
C ARG A 227 -14.17 3.99 -12.23
N ASN A 228 -14.30 3.58 -13.49
CA ASN A 228 -13.50 4.15 -14.56
C ASN A 228 -14.18 5.39 -15.13
N THR A 229 -13.36 6.35 -15.55
CA THR A 229 -13.81 7.53 -16.28
C THR A 229 -13.45 7.35 -17.74
N ALA A 230 -14.38 7.60 -18.65
CA ALA A 230 -14.10 7.49 -20.08
C ALA A 230 -12.90 8.37 -20.49
N GLY A 231 -11.99 7.80 -21.29
CA GLY A 231 -10.76 8.46 -21.73
C GLY A 231 -9.66 8.57 -20.66
N LEU A 232 -9.86 8.00 -19.47
CA LEU A 232 -8.81 7.93 -18.45
C LEU A 232 -7.71 6.96 -18.90
N ARG A 233 -6.49 7.47 -18.97
CA ARG A 233 -5.27 6.68 -19.19
C ARG A 233 -4.55 6.54 -17.88
N SER A 234 -4.00 5.37 -17.60
CA SER A 234 -3.31 5.13 -16.35
C SER A 234 -2.13 4.19 -16.51
N ALA A 235 -1.11 4.37 -15.69
CA ALA A 235 0.02 3.46 -15.61
C ALA A 235 0.69 3.51 -14.25
N TYR A 236 1.39 2.43 -13.92
CA TYR A 236 2.22 2.30 -12.75
C TYR A 236 3.66 1.99 -13.16
N ASP A 237 4.62 2.65 -12.52
CA ASP A 237 6.04 2.33 -12.68
C ASP A 237 6.77 2.35 -11.33
N LYS A 238 7.90 1.63 -11.27
CA LYS A 238 8.62 1.33 -10.04
C LYS A 238 10.12 1.36 -10.24
N ILE A 239 10.79 2.17 -9.44
CA ILE A 239 12.25 2.16 -9.35
C ILE A 239 12.68 1.17 -8.26
N ARG A 240 13.63 0.33 -8.63
CA ARG A 240 14.27 -0.71 -7.80
C ARG A 240 15.67 -0.98 -8.33
N ILE A 241 16.56 -1.47 -7.48
CA ILE A 241 17.95 -1.76 -7.86
C ILE A 241 17.99 -3.06 -8.66
N ARG A 242 17.27 -4.09 -8.20
CA ARG A 242 17.11 -5.37 -8.90
C ARG A 242 15.88 -5.33 -9.81
N ARG A 243 15.90 -6.12 -10.88
CA ARG A 243 14.77 -6.20 -11.83
C ARG A 243 13.51 -6.89 -11.29
N SER A 244 13.59 -7.60 -10.16
CA SER A 244 12.48 -8.33 -9.54
C SER A 244 12.68 -8.48 -8.02
N ILE A 245 11.66 -8.99 -7.31
CA ILE A 245 11.63 -9.30 -5.85
C ILE A 245 11.62 -8.07 -4.94
N GLU A 246 12.34 -7.01 -5.30
CA GLU A 246 12.55 -5.87 -4.43
C GLU A 246 11.29 -5.02 -4.21
N TYR A 247 11.14 -4.52 -2.99
CA TYR A 247 10.22 -3.43 -2.66
C TYR A 247 10.60 -2.15 -3.43
N PRO A 248 9.66 -1.21 -3.62
CA PRO A 248 9.94 0.03 -4.34
C PRO A 248 10.97 0.88 -3.59
N VAL A 249 12.03 1.31 -4.29
CA VAL A 249 12.78 2.51 -3.89
C VAL A 249 11.82 3.71 -3.93
N THR A 250 11.02 3.76 -5.00
CA THR A 250 9.76 4.51 -5.09
C THR A 250 8.89 3.85 -6.16
N GLY A 251 7.59 3.83 -5.95
CA GLY A 251 6.60 3.45 -6.95
C GLY A 251 5.68 4.63 -7.23
N VAL A 252 5.31 4.82 -8.50
CA VAL A 252 4.46 5.93 -8.94
C VAL A 252 3.32 5.38 -9.79
N ALA A 253 2.10 5.68 -9.39
CA ALA A 253 0.91 5.52 -10.21
C ALA A 253 0.50 6.88 -10.78
N VAL A 254 0.11 6.90 -12.05
CA VAL A 254 -0.48 8.08 -12.70
C VAL A 254 -1.79 7.65 -13.33
N ALA A 255 -2.83 8.46 -13.15
CA ALA A 255 -4.02 8.46 -13.98
C ALA A 255 -4.23 9.87 -14.52
N LEU A 256 -4.43 10.01 -15.83
CA LEU A 256 -4.66 11.30 -16.46
C LEU A 256 -5.70 11.20 -17.57
N ARG A 257 -6.33 12.33 -17.88
CA ARG A 257 -7.27 12.45 -18.98
C ARG A 257 -6.87 13.63 -19.84
N ARG A 258 -6.81 13.41 -21.14
CA ARG A 258 -6.50 14.43 -22.14
C ARG A 258 -7.74 14.69 -22.98
N GLU A 259 -8.11 15.96 -23.09
CA GLU A 259 -9.16 16.44 -24.01
C GLU A 259 -8.48 17.32 -25.05
N HIS A 260 -8.42 16.87 -26.30
CA HIS A 260 -7.65 17.52 -27.37
C HIS A 260 -6.18 17.74 -26.98
N ASN A 261 -5.77 18.99 -26.73
CA ASN A 261 -4.43 19.35 -26.28
C ASN A 261 -4.42 19.85 -24.82
N THR A 262 -5.43 19.51 -24.03
CA THR A 262 -5.61 20.00 -22.66
C THR A 262 -5.53 18.83 -21.68
N LEU A 263 -4.73 18.99 -20.62
CA LEU A 263 -4.72 18.09 -19.48
C LEU A 263 -5.98 18.35 -18.64
N ALA A 264 -6.97 17.46 -18.74
CA ALA A 264 -8.29 17.64 -18.14
C ALA A 264 -8.40 17.03 -16.74
N ASP A 265 -7.60 16.00 -16.45
CA ASP A 265 -7.48 15.38 -15.14
C ASP A 265 -6.05 14.86 -14.95
N LEU A 266 -5.51 15.00 -13.74
CA LEU A 266 -4.21 14.47 -13.34
C LEU A 266 -4.27 14.00 -11.89
N ARG A 267 -4.01 12.71 -11.69
CA ARG A 267 -3.86 12.06 -10.39
C ARG A 267 -2.53 11.34 -10.37
N VAL A 268 -1.71 11.65 -9.36
CA VAL A 268 -0.39 11.02 -9.19
C VAL A 268 -0.27 10.53 -7.77
N ALA A 269 0.02 9.25 -7.59
CA ALA A 269 0.17 8.64 -6.28
C ALA A 269 1.50 7.90 -6.12
N PHE A 270 2.04 7.91 -4.92
CA PHE A 270 3.35 7.38 -4.57
C PHE A 270 3.28 6.30 -3.49
N THR A 271 4.25 5.40 -3.53
CA THR A 271 4.56 4.43 -2.46
C THR A 271 6.07 4.31 -2.28
N GLY A 272 6.50 3.67 -1.19
CA GLY A 272 7.91 3.47 -0.91
C GLY A 272 8.64 4.76 -0.54
N THR A 273 7.93 5.81 -0.13
CA THR A 273 8.49 7.13 0.25
C THR A 273 8.12 7.51 1.67
N ASN A 274 6.82 7.56 1.97
CA ASN A 274 6.25 8.02 3.23
C ASN A 274 5.78 6.80 4.08
N PRO A 275 5.37 7.00 5.35
CA PRO A 275 4.75 5.96 6.17
C PRO A 275 3.39 5.44 5.67
N ARG A 276 2.84 6.05 4.62
CA ARG A 276 1.61 5.69 3.92
C ARG A 276 1.76 5.93 2.42
N PRO A 277 0.91 5.35 1.54
CA PRO A 277 0.85 5.79 0.15
C PRO A 277 0.33 7.24 0.08
N VAL A 278 0.81 8.01 -0.89
CA VAL A 278 0.51 9.45 -1.00
C VAL A 278 -0.12 9.74 -2.36
N LEU A 279 -1.40 10.09 -2.39
CA LEU A 279 -2.03 10.74 -3.55
C LEU A 279 -1.73 12.24 -3.46
N LEU A 280 -1.02 12.79 -4.45
CA LEU A 280 -0.65 14.21 -4.44
C LEU A 280 -1.89 15.09 -4.42
N LYS A 281 -1.90 16.04 -3.48
CA LYS A 281 -2.86 17.16 -3.46
C LYS A 281 -2.33 18.30 -4.34
N GLY A 282 -3.23 19.12 -4.89
CA GLY A 282 -2.89 20.25 -5.77
C GLY A 282 -2.73 19.91 -7.26
N THR A 283 -2.83 18.64 -7.68
CA THR A 283 -2.68 18.27 -9.11
C THR A 283 -3.79 18.85 -10.00
N ALA A 284 -4.97 19.13 -9.44
CA ALA A 284 -6.06 19.80 -10.16
C ALA A 284 -5.68 21.21 -10.63
N GLU A 285 -4.82 21.92 -9.89
CA GLU A 285 -4.32 23.27 -10.25
C GLU A 285 -3.38 23.24 -11.46
N LEU A 286 -2.85 22.06 -11.79
CA LEU A 286 -2.01 21.83 -12.97
C LEU A 286 -2.83 21.51 -14.23
N CYS A 287 -4.14 21.31 -14.11
CA CYS A 287 -5.04 20.96 -15.21
C CYS A 287 -5.57 22.22 -15.93
N GLY A 288 -6.34 22.02 -17.00
CA GLY A 288 -6.96 23.11 -17.79
C GLY A 288 -6.02 23.77 -18.81
N ARG A 289 -4.84 23.19 -19.04
CA ARG A 289 -3.85 23.64 -20.02
C ARG A 289 -3.10 22.48 -20.68
N PRO A 290 -2.37 22.70 -21.79
CA PRO A 290 -1.49 21.68 -22.34
C PRO A 290 -0.40 21.23 -21.36
N LEU A 291 0.11 20.01 -21.55
CA LEU A 291 1.26 19.54 -20.79
C LEU A 291 2.52 20.30 -21.27
N ASP A 292 2.93 21.30 -20.49
CA ASP A 292 4.10 22.13 -20.77
C ASP A 292 5.12 22.10 -19.61
N ALA A 293 6.19 22.89 -19.75
CA ALA A 293 7.21 23.00 -18.71
C ALA A 293 6.66 23.54 -17.38
N GLY A 294 5.64 24.40 -17.42
CA GLY A 294 4.98 24.95 -16.23
C GLY A 294 4.26 23.86 -15.43
N VAL A 295 3.47 23.02 -16.10
CA VAL A 295 2.80 21.87 -15.49
C VAL A 295 3.81 20.91 -14.85
N LEU A 296 4.89 20.60 -15.56
CA LEU A 296 5.90 19.67 -15.07
C LEU A 296 6.71 20.24 -13.89
N ASN A 297 7.01 21.54 -13.90
CA ASN A 297 7.65 22.22 -12.77
C ASN A 297 6.72 22.30 -11.55
N GLY A 298 5.43 22.53 -11.78
CA GLY A 298 4.41 22.46 -10.72
C GLY A 298 4.31 21.07 -10.12
N LEU A 299 4.33 20.01 -10.95
CA LEU A 299 4.38 18.63 -10.47
C LEU A 299 5.62 18.37 -9.61
N ASP A 300 6.80 18.84 -10.03
CA ASP A 300 8.02 18.71 -9.22
C ASP A 300 7.94 19.45 -7.89
N ALA A 301 7.26 20.61 -7.85
CA ALA A 301 7.02 21.34 -6.61
C ALA A 301 6.11 20.55 -5.66
N LEU A 302 5.00 20.00 -6.16
CA LEU A 302 4.09 19.15 -5.37
C LEU A 302 4.80 17.90 -4.83
N VAL A 303 5.61 17.24 -5.67
CA VAL A 303 6.43 16.09 -5.25
C VAL A 303 7.41 16.49 -4.16
N ARG A 304 8.11 17.62 -4.31
CA ARG A 304 9.10 18.09 -3.33
C ARG A 304 8.46 18.36 -1.97
N ASP A 305 7.25 18.91 -1.95
CA ASP A 305 6.53 19.28 -0.73
C ASP A 305 5.96 18.05 0.00
N GLN A 306 5.40 17.09 -0.74
CA GLN A 306 4.60 16.00 -0.14
C GLN A 306 5.38 14.69 0.03
N ILE A 307 6.50 14.50 -0.70
CA ILE A 307 7.28 13.26 -0.67
C ILE A 307 8.41 13.34 0.38
N MET A 308 8.16 12.64 1.49
CA MET A 308 9.02 12.64 2.68
C MET A 308 9.70 11.31 2.86
N SER A 309 10.91 11.18 2.30
CA SER A 309 11.71 9.95 2.38
C SER A 309 12.74 10.01 3.50
N MET A 310 12.51 9.23 4.56
CA MET A 310 13.44 9.05 5.68
C MET A 310 14.43 7.91 5.42
N LYS A 311 15.52 7.81 6.20
CA LYS A 311 16.54 6.74 6.07
C LYS A 311 16.06 5.41 6.69
N THR A 312 14.95 4.89 6.19
CA THR A 312 14.30 3.64 6.61
C THR A 312 14.70 2.44 5.75
N THR A 313 15.40 2.69 4.64
CA THR A 313 15.86 1.70 3.67
C THR A 313 17.35 1.89 3.41
N PHE A 314 18.00 0.92 2.75
CA PHE A 314 19.40 1.04 2.38
C PHE A 314 19.65 2.16 1.36
N THR A 315 18.65 2.49 0.54
CA THR A 315 18.74 3.59 -0.41
C THR A 315 18.53 4.94 0.30
N PRO A 316 19.44 5.91 0.15
CA PRO A 316 19.33 7.21 0.80
C PRO A 316 18.02 7.95 0.46
N GLY A 317 17.45 8.64 1.46
CA GLY A 317 16.19 9.37 1.31
C GLY A 317 16.22 10.47 0.25
N HIS A 318 17.34 11.17 0.09
CA HIS A 318 17.50 12.21 -0.95
C HIS A 318 17.44 11.62 -2.37
N TYR A 319 18.02 10.43 -2.59
CA TYR A 319 17.96 9.75 -3.88
C TYR A 319 16.53 9.32 -4.17
N ARG A 320 15.85 8.69 -3.20
CA ARG A 320 14.43 8.30 -3.29
C ARG A 320 13.52 9.48 -3.69
N ARG A 321 13.68 10.64 -3.04
CA ARG A 321 12.92 11.85 -3.39
C ARG A 321 13.23 12.35 -4.81
N ARG A 322 14.51 12.37 -5.21
CA ARG A 322 14.92 12.78 -6.57
C ARG A 322 14.29 11.89 -7.63
N VAL A 323 14.39 10.57 -7.46
CA VAL A 323 13.90 9.62 -8.48
C VAL A 323 12.38 9.52 -8.51
N ALA A 324 11.68 9.84 -7.41
CA ALA A 324 10.22 9.96 -7.40
C ALA A 324 9.72 11.05 -8.37
N GLY A 325 10.31 12.25 -8.34
CA GLY A 325 9.97 13.32 -9.29
C GLY A 325 10.29 12.95 -10.74
N VAL A 326 11.47 12.36 -10.97
CA VAL A 326 11.87 11.90 -12.31
C VAL A 326 10.89 10.86 -12.87
N LEU A 327 10.48 9.88 -12.05
CA LEU A 327 9.57 8.83 -12.48
C LEU A 327 8.17 9.38 -12.77
N ALA A 328 7.67 10.27 -11.91
CA ALA A 328 6.38 10.93 -12.11
C ALA A 328 6.35 11.73 -13.41
N ARG A 329 7.36 12.58 -13.66
CA ARG A 329 7.47 13.34 -14.92
C ARG A 329 7.47 12.42 -16.14
N ARG A 330 8.30 11.38 -16.13
CA ARG A 330 8.39 10.40 -17.23
C ARG A 330 7.05 9.75 -17.51
N LEU A 331 6.36 9.32 -16.46
CA LEU A 331 5.10 8.59 -16.58
C LEU A 331 3.96 9.50 -17.07
N VAL A 332 3.88 10.73 -16.56
CA VAL A 332 2.92 11.75 -17.02
C VAL A 332 3.17 12.11 -18.49
N THR A 333 4.43 12.40 -18.87
CA THR A 333 4.77 12.76 -20.26
C THR A 333 4.45 11.62 -21.22
N ARG A 334 4.77 10.37 -20.86
CA ARG A 334 4.46 9.21 -21.69
C ARG A 334 2.95 9.05 -21.88
N LEU A 335 2.18 9.01 -20.78
CA LEU A 335 0.73 8.82 -20.84
C LEU A 335 -0.01 9.95 -21.56
N TYR A 336 0.52 11.17 -21.53
CA TYR A 336 -0.08 12.31 -22.24
C TYR A 336 0.17 12.28 -23.75
N ALA A 337 1.27 11.66 -24.19
CA ALA A 337 1.63 11.54 -25.59
C ALA A 337 0.89 10.41 -26.33
N GLU A 338 0.46 9.38 -25.60
CA GLU A 338 -0.38 8.29 -26.10
C GLU A 338 -1.79 8.76 -26.47
#